data_AF-A0AAJ2PZN1-F1
#
_entry.id   AF-A0AAJ2PZN1-F1
#
_cell.length_a   1.000
_cell.length_b   1.000
_cell.length_c   1.000
_cell.angle_alpha   90.00
_cell.angle_beta   90.00
_cell.angle_gamma   90.00
#
_symmetry.space_group_name_H-M   'P 1'
#
loop_
_entity.id
_entity.type
_entity.pdbx_description
1 polymer ?
#
loop_
_entity_poly.entity_id
_entity_poly.type
_entity_poly.pdbx_seq_one_letter_code
_entity_poly.pdbx_strand_id
1 'polypeptide(L)' 'PDALPPGCAFAPRCPLVADRCRREEPDPWAVADGHEVSCHRWDEVPYLPTELFQEAEAV' A
#
# COMPACT_ATOMS: atom_id res chain seq x y z
N PRO A 1 -2.43 -21.10 10.24
CA PRO A 1 -2.43 -19.92 9.37
C PRO A 1 -2.73 -18.66 10.18
N ASP A 2 -1.72 -17.81 10.35
CA ASP A 2 -1.89 -16.50 11.00
C ASP A 2 -2.93 -15.68 10.24
N ALA A 3 -3.94 -15.20 10.96
CA ALA A 3 -5.01 -14.41 10.36
C ALA A 3 -4.43 -13.11 9.79
N LEU A 4 -4.84 -12.75 8.57
CA LEU A 4 -4.47 -11.47 7.98
C LEU A 4 -5.00 -10.32 8.85
N PRO A 5 -4.23 -9.22 9.01
CA PRO A 5 -4.70 -8.05 9.73
C PRO A 5 -5.97 -7.49 9.05
N PRO A 6 -6.89 -6.88 9.83
CA PRO A 6 -8.04 -6.23 9.25
C PRO A 6 -7.60 -5.09 8.31
N GLY A 7 -8.31 -4.95 7.18
CA GLY A 7 -7.98 -3.97 6.14
C GLY A 7 -6.89 -4.46 5.18
N CYS A 8 -6.01 -3.57 4.76
CA CYS A 8 -4.96 -3.87 3.80
C CYS A 8 -3.91 -4.82 4.39
N ALA A 9 -3.69 -5.97 3.73
CA ALA A 9 -2.69 -6.97 4.11
C ALA A 9 -1.24 -6.42 4.19
N PHE A 10 -0.95 -5.29 3.53
CA PHE A 10 0.35 -4.66 3.52
C PHE A 10 0.53 -3.59 4.60
N ALA A 11 -0.54 -3.19 5.31
CA ALA A 11 -0.51 -2.13 6.32
C ALA A 11 0.60 -2.29 7.39
N PRO A 12 0.97 -3.50 7.87
CA PRO A 12 2.02 -3.65 8.88
C PRO A 12 3.44 -3.27 8.41
N ARG A 13 3.68 -3.21 7.09
CA ARG A 13 5.01 -3.00 6.49
C ARG A 13 5.03 -1.91 5.42
N CYS A 14 3.89 -1.24 5.18
CA CYS A 14 3.78 -0.21 4.16
C CYS A 14 4.27 1.13 4.72
N PRO A 15 5.28 1.78 4.09
CA PRO A 15 5.79 3.08 4.52
C PRO A 15 4.75 4.20 4.35
N LEU A 16 3.75 3.99 3.48
CA LEU A 16 2.67 4.94 3.19
C LEU A 16 1.39 4.65 3.98
N VAL A 17 1.43 3.78 4.99
CA VAL A 17 0.24 3.34 5.74
C VAL A 17 -0.52 4.53 6.34
N ALA A 18 -1.84 4.55 6.14
CA ALA A 18 -2.76 5.49 6.75
C ALA A 18 -3.83 4.75 7.56
N ASP A 19 -4.61 5.47 8.38
CA ASP A 19 -5.67 4.86 9.19
C ASP A 19 -6.73 4.13 8.36
N ARG A 20 -6.96 4.54 7.11
CA ARG A 20 -7.84 3.82 6.19
C ARG A 20 -7.32 2.43 5.86
N CYS A 21 -6.00 2.29 5.64
CA CYS A 21 -5.36 1.01 5.33
C CYS A 21 -5.49 -0.03 6.45
N ARG A 22 -5.65 0.40 7.72
CA ARG A 22 -5.81 -0.50 8.87
C ARG A 22 -7.27 -0.92 9.12
N ARG A 23 -8.22 -0.31 8.42
CA ARG A 23 -9.66 -0.47 8.67
C ARG A 23 -10.40 -1.04 7.47
N GLU A 24 -9.95 -0.71 6.26
CA GLU A 24 -10.63 -1.03 5.01
C GLU A 24 -9.69 -1.75 4.05
N GLU A 25 -10.19 -2.80 3.40
CA GLU A 25 -9.51 -3.44 2.28
C GLU A 25 -9.64 -2.52 1.05
N PRO A 26 -8.55 -2.21 0.33
CA PRO A 26 -8.64 -1.38 -0.86
C PRO A 26 -9.32 -2.12 -2.01
N ASP A 27 -10.27 -1.43 -2.65
CA ASP A 27 -10.83 -1.89 -3.91
C ASP A 27 -9.76 -1.95 -5.01
N PRO A 28 -9.93 -2.82 -6.01
CA PRO A 28 -9.11 -2.81 -7.22
C PRO A 28 -9.38 -1.57 -8.10
N TRP A 29 -8.30 -0.94 -8.56
CA TRP A 29 -8.31 0.21 -9.47
C TRP A 29 -7.52 -0.11 -10.74
N ALA A 30 -8.13 0.06 -11.91
CA ALA A 30 -7.43 -0.02 -13.18
C ALA A 30 -6.57 1.24 -13.39
N VAL A 31 -5.25 1.07 -13.49
CA VAL A 31 -4.29 2.19 -13.60
C VAL A 31 -3.60 2.27 -14.96
N ALA A 32 -3.60 1.16 -15.71
CA ALA A 32 -3.20 1.10 -17.11
C ALA A 32 -3.84 -0.13 -17.77
N ASP A 33 -3.69 -0.26 -19.09
CA ASP A 33 -4.25 -1.38 -19.83
C ASP A 33 -3.70 -2.71 -19.29
N GLY A 34 -4.59 -3.58 -18.79
CA GLY A 34 -4.24 -4.84 -18.15
C GLY A 34 -3.56 -4.73 -16.77
N HIS A 35 -3.48 -3.54 -16.16
CA HIS A 35 -2.84 -3.32 -14.87
C HIS A 35 -3.83 -2.79 -13.84
N GLU A 36 -3.90 -3.49 -12.72
CA GLU A 36 -4.78 -3.18 -11.60
C GLU A 36 -3.98 -3.05 -10.31
N VAL A 37 -4.41 -2.17 -9.42
CA VAL A 37 -3.82 -1.98 -8.09
C VAL A 37 -4.89 -1.97 -7.02
N SER A 38 -4.60 -2.59 -5.88
CA SER A 38 -5.43 -2.53 -4.67
C SER A 38 -4.67 -1.76 -3.60
N CYS A 39 -4.57 -0.44 -3.77
CA CYS A 39 -3.89 0.46 -2.84
C CYS A 39 -4.75 1.71 -2.62
N HIS A 40 -4.93 2.14 -1.37
CA HIS A 40 -5.73 3.33 -1.04
C HIS A 40 -5.10 4.65 -1.50
N ARG A 41 -3.81 4.65 -1.85
CA ARG A 41 -2.99 5.84 -2.11
C ARG A 41 -2.18 5.72 -3.41
N TRP A 42 -2.65 4.90 -4.36
CA TRP A 42 -1.87 4.57 -5.55
C TRP A 42 -1.53 5.79 -6.41
N ASP A 43 -2.38 6.84 -6.38
CA ASP A 43 -2.19 8.08 -7.13
C ASP A 43 -1.17 9.04 -6.48
N GLU A 44 -0.90 8.86 -5.18
CA GLU A 44 0.01 9.70 -4.40
C GLU A 44 1.44 9.16 -4.39
N VAL A 45 1.71 8.00 -5.00
CA VAL A 45 3.02 7.37 -4.96
C VAL A 45 3.99 8.12 -5.90
N PRO A 46 4.98 8.88 -5.38
CA PRO A 46 6.03 9.44 -6.22
C PRO A 46 6.82 8.26 -6.81
N TYR A 47 6.96 8.24 -8.13
CA TYR A 47 7.50 7.10 -8.86
C TYR A 47 8.94 6.74 -8.44
N LEU A 48 9.09 5.72 -7.61
CA LEU A 48 9.84 4.48 -7.78
C LEU A 48 9.69 3.70 -6.46
N PRO A 49 9.27 2.42 -6.47
CA PRO A 49 9.12 1.65 -5.24
C PRO A 49 10.40 1.60 -4.40
N THR A 50 11.57 1.67 -5.04
CA THR A 50 12.88 1.66 -4.38
C THR A 50 13.04 2.83 -3.41
N GLU A 51 12.53 4.02 -3.74
CA GLU A 51 12.67 5.22 -2.90
C GLU A 51 11.74 5.16 -1.68
N LEU A 52 10.52 4.63 -1.85
CA LEU A 52 9.53 4.50 -0.78
C LEU A 52 9.99 3.64 0.40
N PHE A 53 10.80 2.61 0.14
CA PHE A 53 11.28 1.70 1.18
C PHE A 53 12.67 2.09 1.72
N GLN A 54 13.39 3.00 1.07
CA GLN A 54 14.72 3.46 1.51
C GLN A 54 14.65 4.52 2.63
N GLU A 55 13.61 5.37 2.66
CA GLU A 55 13.47 6.40 3.72
C GLU A 55 13.18 5.83 5.12
N ALA A 56 12.79 4.55 5.22
CA ALA A 56 12.57 3.86 6.49
C ALA A 56 13.88 3.35 7.16
N GLU A 57 15.01 3.35 6.43
CA GLU A 57 16.31 2.86 6.93
C GLU A 57 17.17 3.98 7.55
N ALA A 58 16.72 5.23 7.55
CA ALA A 58 17.43 6.37 8.13
C ALA A 58 17.09 6.56 9.62
N VAL A 59 17.42 5.57 10.47
CA VAL A 59 17.52 5.72 11.95
C VAL A 59 18.76 5.00 12.47
#